data_AF-A0A821LIE9-F1
#
_entry.id   AF-A0A821LIE9-F1
#
_cell.length_a   1.000
_cell.length_b   1.000
_cell.length_c   1.000
_cell.angle_alpha   90.00
_cell.angle_beta   90.00
_cell.angle_gamma   90.00
#
_symmetry.space_group_name_H-M   'P 1'
#
loop_
_entity.id
_entity.type
_entity.pdbx_description
1 polymer ?
#
loop_
_entity_poly.entity_id
_entity_poly.type
_entity_poly.pdbx_seq_one_letter_code
_entity_poly.pdbx_strand_id
1 'polypeptide(L)'
;VRRQAQSYLFTMLSRFYLLYRIILDRIIELLTKSDEVDHDEIKGCLYIFLGNETIFLPTKHSWTVLEKLWPAISCTKHAIKLSTQNLINCIMEKIYKRFNTVAIIENTNEISKQAAISLWRSLEKHEFELYNRIYEERIEGNIRSYNNLMEKLISLLYNNVL
;
A
#
# COMPACT_ATOMS: atom_id res chain seq x y z
N VAL A 1 -17.08 20.74 0.37
CA VAL A 1 -16.99 19.78 1.51
C VAL A 1 -15.93 18.69 1.28
N ARG A 2 -16.08 17.77 0.31
CA ARG A 2 -15.13 16.64 0.08
C ARG A 2 -13.65 17.05 -0.03
N ARG A 3 -13.32 18.06 -0.83
CA ARG A 3 -11.94 18.56 -0.99
C ARG A 3 -11.34 19.08 0.33
N GLN A 4 -12.14 19.74 1.15
CA GLN A 4 -11.72 20.24 2.46
C GLN A 4 -11.46 19.08 3.43
N ALA A 5 -12.36 18.09 3.46
CA ALA A 5 -12.18 16.88 4.27
C ALA A 5 -10.92 16.09 3.87
N GLN A 6 -10.66 15.95 2.56
CA GLN A 6 -9.44 15.32 2.04
C GLN A 6 -8.18 16.07 2.50
N SER A 7 -8.18 17.41 2.50
CA SER A 7 -7.05 18.20 2.98
C SER A 7 -6.72 17.93 4.45
N TYR A 8 -7.74 17.87 5.32
CA TYR A 8 -7.55 17.49 6.73
C TYR A 8 -7.08 16.04 6.87
N LEU A 9 -7.68 15.11 6.12
CA LEU A 9 -7.26 13.71 6.13
C LEU A 9 -5.79 13.57 5.74
N PHE A 10 -5.33 14.23 4.67
CA PHE A 10 -3.93 14.19 4.24
C PHE A 10 -2.99 14.81 5.29
N THR A 11 -3.44 15.85 5.99
CA THR A 11 -2.69 16.44 7.11
C THR A 11 -2.55 15.46 8.28
N MET A 12 -3.57 14.65 8.57
CA MET A 12 -3.47 13.61 9.60
C MET A 12 -2.57 12.48 9.12
N LEU A 13 -2.71 12.03 7.87
CA LEU A 13 -1.87 10.96 7.31
C LEU A 13 -0.39 11.34 7.21
N SER A 14 -0.05 12.62 7.08
CA SER A 14 1.34 13.09 7.12
C SER A 14 1.91 13.18 8.53
N ARG A 15 1.06 13.34 9.55
CA ARG A 15 1.47 13.42 10.96
C ARG A 15 1.59 12.06 11.62
N PHE A 16 0.76 11.09 11.21
CA PHE A 16 0.66 9.78 11.88
C PHE A 16 1.11 8.64 10.96
N TYR A 17 2.31 8.10 11.23
CA TYR A 17 3.06 7.19 10.36
C TYR A 17 2.27 5.94 9.89
N LEU A 18 1.28 5.46 10.65
CA LEU A 18 0.50 4.25 10.32
C LEU A 18 -1.01 4.47 10.20
N LEU A 19 -1.49 5.72 10.31
CA LEU A 19 -2.93 6.03 10.27
C LEU A 19 -3.59 5.55 8.96
N TYR A 20 -2.83 5.50 7.86
CA TYR A 20 -3.33 5.00 6.58
C TYR A 20 -3.86 3.57 6.66
N ARG A 21 -3.33 2.73 7.57
CA ARG A 21 -3.78 1.33 7.72
C ARG A 21 -5.22 1.23 8.19
N ILE A 22 -5.68 2.20 8.98
CA ILE A 22 -7.04 2.23 9.53
C ILE A 22 -8.07 2.54 8.43
N ILE A 23 -7.73 3.46 7.52
CA ILE A 23 -8.65 3.86 6.45
C ILE A 23 -8.60 2.92 5.24
N LEU A 24 -7.52 2.15 5.10
CA LEU A 24 -7.22 1.37 3.91
C LEU A 24 -8.31 0.33 3.61
N ASP A 25 -8.65 -0.48 4.60
CA ASP A 25 -9.61 -1.58 4.42
C ASP A 25 -11.00 -1.05 4.04
N ARG A 26 -11.42 0.07 4.64
CA ARG A 26 -12.70 0.73 4.28
C ARG A 26 -12.69 1.28 2.87
N ILE A 27 -11.59 1.90 2.43
CA ILE A 27 -11.48 2.44 1.06
C ILE A 27 -11.52 1.30 0.04
N ILE A 28 -10.82 0.20 0.30
CA ILE A 28 -10.83 -0.98 -0.57
C ILE A 28 -12.24 -1.55 -0.65
N GLU A 29 -12.91 -1.75 0.49
CA GLU A 29 -14.30 -2.24 0.55
C GLU A 29 -15.23 -1.40 -0.34
N LEU A 30 -15.12 -0.06 -0.27
CA LEU A 30 -15.94 0.85 -1.08
C LEU A 30 -15.65 0.76 -2.58
N LEU A 31 -14.40 0.49 -2.98
CA LEU A 31 -14.02 0.38 -4.39
C LEU A 31 -14.36 -0.98 -5.00
N THR A 32 -14.40 -2.05 -4.19
CA THR A 32 -14.63 -3.42 -4.66
C THR A 32 -16.07 -3.91 -4.53
N LYS A 33 -16.96 -3.13 -3.91
CA LYS A 33 -18.39 -3.47 -3.78
C LYS A 33 -19.03 -3.76 -5.14
N SER A 34 -19.83 -4.82 -5.23
CA SER A 34 -20.51 -5.27 -6.45
C SER A 34 -21.77 -4.47 -6.77
N ASP A 35 -22.41 -3.91 -5.74
CA ASP A 35 -23.74 -3.31 -5.83
C ASP A 35 -23.66 -1.85 -6.27
N GLU A 36 -24.81 -1.20 -6.50
CA GLU A 36 -24.90 0.23 -6.88
C GLU A 36 -24.31 1.14 -5.77
N VAL A 37 -22.99 1.27 -5.76
CA VAL A 37 -22.28 2.25 -4.93
C VAL A 37 -22.45 3.63 -5.56
N ASP A 38 -22.68 4.63 -4.71
CA ASP A 38 -22.71 6.02 -5.15
C ASP A 38 -21.40 6.37 -5.87
N HIS A 39 -21.52 6.77 -7.14
CA HIS A 39 -20.39 7.23 -7.95
C HIS A 39 -19.58 8.34 -7.27
N ASP A 40 -20.22 9.16 -6.43
CA ASP A 40 -19.53 10.21 -5.68
C ASP A 40 -18.65 9.67 -4.55
N GLU A 41 -18.99 8.53 -3.96
CA GLU A 41 -18.16 7.84 -2.97
C GLU A 41 -16.93 7.20 -3.63
N ILE A 42 -17.12 6.50 -4.75
CA ILE A 42 -16.02 5.93 -5.54
C ILE A 42 -15.05 7.03 -5.97
N LYS A 43 -15.58 8.13 -6.52
CA LYS A 43 -14.75 9.29 -6.91
C LYS A 43 -14.01 9.87 -5.71
N GLY A 44 -14.65 9.95 -4.55
CA GLY A 44 -14.02 10.36 -3.29
C GLY A 44 -12.84 9.46 -2.90
N CYS A 45 -13.03 8.15 -2.94
CA CYS A 45 -12.01 7.14 -2.64
C CYS A 45 -10.80 7.25 -3.58
N LEU A 46 -11.05 7.39 -4.88
CA LEU A 46 -10.00 7.55 -5.88
C LEU A 46 -9.19 8.85 -5.67
N TYR A 47 -9.82 9.95 -5.25
CA TYR A 47 -9.07 11.16 -4.88
C TYR A 47 -8.20 10.97 -3.64
N ILE A 48 -8.63 10.15 -2.67
CA ILE A 48 -7.81 9.80 -1.51
C ILE A 48 -6.58 8.99 -1.95
N PHE A 49 -6.73 8.08 -2.93
CA PHE A 49 -5.61 7.33 -3.50
C PHE A 49 -4.68 8.15 -4.38
N LEU A 50 -5.22 9.03 -5.23
CA LEU A 50 -4.42 10.01 -5.97
C LEU A 50 -3.58 10.83 -4.99
N GLY A 51 -4.14 11.12 -3.82
CA GLY A 51 -3.46 11.80 -2.74
C GLY A 51 -3.02 13.20 -3.14
N ASN A 52 -1.92 13.65 -2.56
CA ASN A 52 -1.29 14.94 -2.87
C ASN A 52 0.22 14.76 -3.06
N GLU A 53 1.00 15.82 -2.95
CA GLU A 53 2.45 15.77 -3.12
C GLU A 53 3.17 15.02 -2.01
N THR A 54 2.65 15.06 -0.78
CA THR A 54 3.27 14.45 0.39
C THR A 54 2.74 13.06 0.70
N ILE A 55 1.46 12.81 0.39
CA ILE A 55 0.76 11.56 0.66
C ILE A 55 0.33 10.93 -0.64
N PHE A 56 0.87 9.75 -0.90
CA PHE A 56 0.45 8.88 -1.97
C PHE A 56 0.50 7.43 -1.47
N LEU A 57 -0.67 6.86 -1.18
CA LEU A 57 -0.78 5.53 -0.58
C LEU A 57 -0.30 4.39 -1.50
N PRO A 58 -0.54 4.44 -2.82
CA PRO A 58 -0.11 3.39 -3.73
C PRO A 58 1.41 3.17 -3.83
N THR A 59 2.24 4.05 -3.27
CA THR A 59 3.71 3.91 -3.22
C THR A 59 4.24 3.71 -1.81
N LYS A 60 3.41 3.31 -0.84
CA LYS A 60 3.89 2.96 0.50
C LYS A 60 4.76 1.70 0.44
N HIS A 61 5.89 1.72 1.13
CA HIS A 61 6.86 0.62 1.23
C HIS A 61 6.34 -0.53 2.12
N SER A 62 5.23 -1.16 1.73
CA SER A 62 4.61 -2.27 2.47
C SER A 62 3.93 -3.21 1.49
N TRP A 63 4.51 -4.39 1.26
CA TRP A 63 3.96 -5.36 0.31
C TRP A 63 2.52 -5.76 0.62
N THR A 64 2.17 -5.91 1.90
CA THR A 64 0.79 -6.16 2.36
C THR A 64 -0.21 -5.07 1.96
N VAL A 65 0.25 -3.82 1.81
CA VAL A 65 -0.58 -2.69 1.38
C VAL A 65 -0.73 -2.71 -0.14
N LEU A 66 0.38 -2.92 -0.86
CA LEU A 66 0.38 -3.00 -2.32
C LEU A 66 -0.46 -4.17 -2.82
N GLU A 67 -0.37 -5.33 -2.17
CA GLU A 67 -1.16 -6.55 -2.46
C GLU A 67 -2.66 -6.29 -2.44
N LYS A 68 -3.12 -5.40 -1.56
CA LYS A 68 -4.54 -5.03 -1.47
C LYS A 68 -4.90 -3.90 -2.43
N LEU A 69 -4.04 -2.87 -2.49
CA LEU A 69 -4.33 -1.62 -3.19
C LEU A 69 -4.34 -1.76 -4.70
N TRP A 70 -3.28 -2.33 -5.26
CA TRP A 70 -3.11 -2.33 -6.71
C TRP A 70 -4.21 -3.12 -7.41
N PRO A 71 -4.59 -4.33 -6.96
CA PRO A 71 -5.75 -5.02 -7.51
C PRO A 71 -7.04 -4.23 -7.36
N ALA A 72 -7.29 -3.58 -6.21
CA ALA A 72 -8.51 -2.78 -6.02
C ALA A 72 -8.63 -1.62 -7.01
N ILE A 73 -7.51 -0.93 -7.30
CA ILE A 73 -7.46 0.14 -8.31
C ILE A 73 -7.72 -0.44 -9.71
N SER A 74 -7.07 -1.54 -10.06
CA SER A 74 -7.24 -2.21 -11.36
C SER A 74 -8.64 -2.80 -11.57
N CYS A 75 -9.31 -3.24 -10.49
CA CYS A 75 -10.64 -3.83 -10.51
C CYS A 75 -11.78 -2.83 -10.34
N THR A 76 -11.54 -1.52 -10.38
CA THR A 76 -12.62 -0.54 -10.20
C THR A 76 -13.54 -0.54 -11.42
N LYS A 77 -14.46 -1.53 -11.48
CA LYS A 77 -15.42 -1.79 -12.57
C LYS A 77 -16.42 -0.64 -12.77
N HIS A 78 -16.63 0.15 -11.71
CA HIS A 78 -17.60 1.25 -11.67
C HIS A 78 -17.10 2.56 -12.29
N ALA A 79 -15.88 2.57 -12.86
CA ALA A 79 -15.33 3.72 -13.57
C ALA A 79 -15.95 3.88 -14.97
N ILE A 80 -17.27 4.05 -15.02
CA ILE A 80 -18.04 4.24 -16.26
C ILE A 80 -17.90 5.69 -16.74
N LYS A 81 -17.81 6.65 -15.80
CA LYS A 81 -17.67 8.07 -16.12
C LYS A 81 -16.24 8.41 -16.52
N LEU A 82 -16.07 9.15 -17.61
CA LEU A 82 -14.76 9.64 -18.09
C LEU A 82 -13.93 10.31 -16.98
N SER A 83 -14.55 11.10 -16.11
CA SER A 83 -13.84 11.75 -15.00
C SER A 83 -13.26 10.78 -13.96
N THR A 84 -13.82 9.58 -13.83
CA THR A 84 -13.34 8.51 -12.94
C THR A 84 -12.23 7.71 -13.62
N GLN A 85 -12.38 7.42 -14.91
CA GLN A 85 -11.34 6.79 -15.73
C GLN A 85 -10.07 7.65 -15.79
N ASN A 86 -10.21 8.96 -16.04
CA ASN A 86 -9.09 9.89 -16.02
C ASN A 86 -8.39 9.89 -14.66
N LEU A 87 -9.14 9.79 -13.57
CA LEU A 87 -8.58 9.75 -12.23
C LEU A 87 -7.77 8.47 -11.99
N ILE A 88 -8.26 7.31 -12.44
CA ILE A 88 -7.51 6.04 -12.42
C ILE A 88 -6.23 6.17 -13.25
N ASN A 89 -6.31 6.71 -14.47
CA ASN A 89 -5.13 6.92 -15.32
C ASN A 89 -4.08 7.81 -14.64
N CYS A 90 -4.50 8.91 -14.00
CA CYS A 90 -3.59 9.75 -13.21
C CYS A 90 -2.95 9.00 -12.04
N ILE A 91 -3.69 8.11 -11.36
CA ILE A 91 -3.14 7.28 -10.28
C ILE A 91 -2.08 6.33 -10.85
N MET A 92 -2.38 5.62 -11.95
CA MET A 92 -1.46 4.68 -12.58
C MET A 92 -0.18 5.37 -13.08
N GLU A 93 -0.31 6.53 -13.72
CA GLU A 93 0.83 7.34 -14.15
C GLU A 93 1.67 7.81 -12.96
N LYS A 94 1.04 8.21 -11.86
CA LYS A 94 1.73 8.63 -10.64
C LYS A 94 2.43 7.45 -9.95
N ILE A 95 1.85 6.24 -9.95
CA ILE A 95 2.52 5.01 -9.51
C ILE A 95 3.76 4.79 -10.36
N TYR A 96 3.62 4.78 -11.70
CA TYR A 96 4.74 4.57 -12.62
C TYR A 96 5.90 5.57 -12.37
N LYS A 97 5.58 6.84 -12.10
CA LYS A 97 6.58 7.90 -11.88
C LYS A 97 7.20 7.90 -10.48
N ARG A 98 6.47 7.49 -9.43
CA ARG A 98 6.89 7.67 -8.02
C ARG A 98 7.19 6.36 -7.30
N PHE A 99 6.87 5.21 -7.88
CA PHE A 99 7.11 3.93 -7.25
C PHE A 99 8.60 3.60 -7.24
N ASN A 100 9.18 3.56 -6.05
CA ASN A 100 10.50 3.01 -5.83
C ASN A 100 10.36 1.56 -5.40
N THR A 101 11.16 0.67 -6.00
CA THR A 101 11.18 -0.76 -5.66
C THR A 101 11.29 -0.95 -4.16
N VAL A 102 10.31 -1.62 -3.58
CA VAL A 102 10.33 -2.04 -2.17
C VAL A 102 11.16 -3.31 -2.09
N ALA A 103 12.09 -3.39 -1.14
CA ALA A 103 12.84 -4.62 -0.94
C ALA A 103 11.90 -5.76 -0.52
N ILE A 104 12.06 -6.93 -1.16
CA ILE A 104 11.34 -8.16 -0.76
C ILE A 104 12.12 -8.82 0.38
N ILE A 105 13.44 -8.90 0.23
CA ILE A 105 14.40 -9.46 1.18
C ILE A 105 15.39 -8.36 1.56
N GLU A 106 15.58 -8.11 2.85
CA GLU A 106 16.46 -7.07 3.38
C GLU A 106 17.51 -7.69 4.29
N ASN A 107 18.71 -8.00 3.81
CA ASN A 107 19.76 -8.60 4.65
C ASN A 107 20.65 -7.53 5.31
N THR A 108 20.78 -7.59 6.64
CA THR A 108 21.77 -6.80 7.37
C THR A 108 23.05 -7.62 7.50
N ASN A 109 24.19 -7.03 7.14
CA ASN A 109 25.48 -7.74 7.26
C ASN A 109 25.88 -7.91 8.74
N GLU A 110 26.68 -8.94 9.03
CA GLU A 110 27.08 -9.28 10.41
C GLU A 110 27.89 -8.18 11.10
N ILE A 111 28.70 -7.43 10.36
CA ILE A 111 29.51 -6.34 10.91
C ILE A 111 28.60 -5.24 11.49
N SER A 112 27.56 -4.86 10.75
CA SER A 112 26.54 -3.90 11.17
C SER A 112 25.74 -4.41 12.37
N LYS A 113 25.41 -5.72 12.41
CA LYS A 113 24.74 -6.33 13.58
C LYS A 113 25.62 -6.25 14.83
N GLN A 114 26.90 -6.62 14.72
CA GLN A 114 27.85 -6.59 15.84
C GLN A 114 28.07 -5.16 16.36
N ALA A 115 28.19 -4.18 15.45
CA ALA A 115 28.32 -2.77 15.82
C ALA A 115 27.05 -2.24 16.52
N ALA A 116 25.86 -2.66 16.08
CA ALA A 116 24.61 -2.29 16.76
C ALA A 116 24.51 -2.89 18.16
N ILE A 117 24.92 -4.15 18.33
CA ILE A 117 24.96 -4.82 19.64
C ILE A 117 25.94 -4.14 20.59
N SER A 118 27.10 -3.70 20.09
CA SER A 118 28.10 -3.00 20.92
C SER A 118 27.67 -1.57 21.31
N LEU A 119 26.86 -0.91 20.47
CA LEU A 119 26.27 0.40 20.75
C LEU A 119 25.06 0.34 21.71
N TRP A 120 24.28 -0.73 21.65
CA TRP A 120 23.10 -0.91 22.48
C TRP A 120 23.48 -1.40 23.89
N ARG A 121 22.54 -1.38 24.83
CA ARG A 121 22.71 -2.09 26.11
C ARG A 121 22.87 -3.59 25.84
N SER A 122 23.43 -4.34 26.78
CA SER A 122 23.52 -5.81 26.64
C SER A 122 22.13 -6.40 26.40
N LEU A 123 21.83 -6.79 25.16
CA LEU A 123 20.64 -7.55 24.82
C LEU A 123 20.81 -8.95 25.39
N GLU A 124 19.77 -9.44 26.03
CA GLU A 124 19.76 -10.83 26.44
C GLU A 124 19.64 -11.75 25.22
N LYS A 125 20.19 -12.97 25.31
CA LYS A 125 20.18 -13.94 24.21
C LYS A 125 18.76 -14.21 23.69
N HIS A 126 17.77 -14.25 24.58
CA HIS A 126 16.38 -14.51 24.23
C HIS A 126 15.75 -13.39 23.38
N GLU A 127 16.18 -12.13 23.59
CA GLU A 127 15.72 -10.98 22.81
C GLU A 127 16.26 -11.09 21.37
N PHE A 128 17.53 -11.49 21.21
CA PHE A 128 18.13 -11.69 19.89
C PHE A 128 17.43 -12.77 19.07
N GLU A 129 17.10 -13.91 19.69
CA GLU A 129 16.35 -14.99 19.05
C GLU A 129 14.94 -14.53 18.63
N LEU A 130 14.26 -13.75 19.47
CA LEU A 130 12.97 -13.17 19.15
C LEU A 130 13.05 -12.20 17.96
N TYR A 131 14.07 -11.34 17.91
CA TYR A 131 14.26 -10.40 16.79
C TYR A 131 14.51 -11.13 15.47
N ASN A 132 15.34 -12.17 15.46
CA ASN A 132 15.58 -12.97 14.25
C ASN A 132 14.28 -13.62 13.76
N ARG A 133 13.46 -14.16 14.67
CA ARG A 133 12.15 -14.73 14.31
C ARG A 133 11.22 -13.69 13.69
N ILE A 134 11.06 -12.52 14.32
CA ILE A 134 10.22 -11.43 13.78
C ILE A 134 10.71 -10.99 12.39
N TYR A 135 12.03 -10.96 12.21
CA TYR A 135 12.64 -10.61 10.94
C TYR A 135 12.38 -11.65 9.85
N GLU A 136 12.54 -12.94 10.15
CA GLU A 136 12.21 -14.05 9.25
C GLU A 136 10.73 -14.03 8.87
N GLU A 137 9.83 -13.91 9.85
CA GLU A 137 8.38 -13.78 9.63
C GLU A 137 8.03 -12.60 8.71
N ARG A 138 8.71 -11.46 8.87
CA ARG A 138 8.51 -10.29 8.00
C ARG A 138 8.96 -10.57 6.56
N ILE A 139 10.09 -11.23 6.36
CA ILE A 139 10.57 -11.60 5.02
C ILE A 139 9.60 -12.58 4.35
N GLU A 140 9.20 -13.63 5.07
CA GLU A 140 8.21 -14.59 4.56
C GLU A 140 6.89 -13.90 4.21
N GLY A 141 6.43 -12.98 5.06
CA GLY A 141 5.25 -12.16 4.80
C GLY A 141 5.38 -11.28 3.55
N ASN A 142 6.56 -10.67 3.33
CA ASN A 142 6.85 -9.87 2.14
C ASN A 142 6.84 -10.73 0.86
N ILE A 143 7.53 -11.88 0.88
CA ILE A 143 7.58 -12.81 -0.25
C ILE A 143 6.16 -13.27 -0.61
N ARG A 144 5.37 -13.69 0.40
CA ARG A 144 3.99 -14.11 0.21
C ARG A 144 3.13 -13.00 -0.38
N SER A 145 3.20 -11.79 0.18
CA SER A 145 2.41 -10.64 -0.31
C SER A 145 2.79 -10.25 -1.73
N TYR A 146 4.08 -10.29 -2.07
CA TYR A 146 4.57 -10.04 -3.43
C TYR A 146 4.03 -11.08 -4.42
N ASN A 147 4.15 -12.37 -4.11
CA ASN A 147 3.66 -13.43 -4.98
C ASN A 147 2.14 -13.31 -5.18
N ASN A 148 1.38 -13.14 -4.10
CA ASN A 148 -0.06 -12.92 -4.16
C ASN A 148 -0.43 -11.71 -5.03
N LEU A 149 0.32 -10.60 -4.91
CA LEU A 149 0.09 -9.41 -5.73
C LEU A 149 0.29 -9.73 -7.21
N MET A 150 1.40 -10.38 -7.56
CA MET A 150 1.69 -10.74 -8.95
C MET A 150 0.63 -11.69 -9.51
N GLU A 151 0.25 -12.72 -8.77
CA GLU A 151 -0.82 -13.65 -9.16
C GLU A 151 -2.15 -12.92 -9.39
N LYS A 152 -2.54 -12.04 -8.47
CA LYS A 152 -3.76 -11.21 -8.62
C LYS A 152 -3.69 -10.36 -9.88
N LEU A 153 -2.62 -9.61 -10.09
CA LEU A 153 -2.47 -8.75 -11.28
C LEU A 153 -2.46 -9.55 -12.58
N ILE A 154 -1.78 -10.70 -12.61
CA ILE A 154 -1.76 -11.61 -13.76
C ILE A 154 -3.17 -12.16 -14.03
N SER A 155 -3.89 -12.61 -13.01
CA SER A 155 -5.26 -13.09 -13.15
C SER A 155 -6.19 -11.99 -13.69
N LEU A 156 -6.00 -10.74 -13.26
CA LEU A 156 -6.77 -9.61 -13.76
C LEU A 156 -6.42 -9.28 -15.21
N LEU A 157 -5.16 -9.42 -15.61
CA LEU A 157 -4.77 -9.24 -16.99
C LEU A 157 -5.42 -10.29 -17.89
N TYR A 158 -5.42 -11.57 -17.48
CA TYR A 158 -6.04 -12.67 -18.23
C TYR A 158 -7.57 -12.63 -18.24
N ASN A 159 -8.20 -12.25 -17.12
CA ASN A 159 -9.66 -12.12 -17.04
C ASN A 159 -10.19 -10.85 -17.74
N ASN A 160 -9.33 -9.86 -18.00
CA ASN A 160 -9.65 -8.64 -18.75
C ASN A 160 -9.01 -8.62 -20.14
N VAL A 161 -8.67 -9.79 -20.73
CA VAL A 161 -8.27 -9.85 -22.15
C VAL A 161 -9.48 -9.49 -23.01
N LEU A 162 -9.51 -8.20 -23.37
CA LEU A 162 -10.16 -7.50 -24.49
C LEU A 162 -11.46 -8.08 -25.05
#